data_AF-A0A1G2SZZ1-F1
#
_entry.id   AF-A0A1G2SZZ1-F1
#
_cell.length_a   1.000
_cell.length_b   1.000
_cell.length_c   1.000
_cell.angle_alpha   90.00
_cell.angle_beta   90.00
_cell.angle_gamma   90.00
#
_symmetry.space_group_name_H-M   'P 1'
#
loop_
_entity.id
_entity.type
_entity.pdbx_description
1 polymer ?
#
loop_
_entity_poly.entity_id
_entity_poly.type
_entity_poly.pdbx_seq_one_letter_code
_entity_poly.pdbx_strand_id
1 'polypeptide(L)' 'METETFWTLFTDLAHWEFELFLILLFDVLVGLLLWPWIRKFILHHKSDDERIAELERKVEEISR' A
#
# COMPACT_ATOMS: atom_id res chain seq x y z
N MET A 1 11.32 -26.76 31.03
CA MET A 1 11.05 -25.68 30.06
C MET A 1 12.14 -24.67 30.29
N GLU A 2 13.04 -24.51 29.33
CA GLU A 2 13.97 -23.37 29.38
C GLU A 2 13.14 -22.11 29.20
N THR A 3 13.25 -21.18 30.14
CA THR A 3 12.60 -19.89 30.04
C THR A 3 13.41 -19.04 29.08
N GLU A 4 12.93 -18.91 27.85
CA GLU A 4 13.47 -17.96 26.89
C GLU A 4 13.42 -16.56 27.49
N THR A 5 14.57 -15.90 27.53
CA THR A 5 14.66 -14.51 27.98
C THR A 5 14.67 -13.59 26.77
N PHE A 6 14.29 -12.33 26.99
CA PHE A 6 14.34 -11.29 25.95
C PHE A 6 15.68 -11.27 25.20
N TRP A 7 16.79 -11.40 25.92
CA TRP A 7 18.13 -11.39 25.34
C TRP A 7 18.45 -12.63 24.50
N THR A 8 17.89 -13.78 24.90
CA THR A 8 18.04 -15.03 24.16
C THR A 8 17.34 -14.92 22.81
N LEU A 9 16.11 -14.43 22.79
CA LEU A 9 15.35 -14.18 21.56
C LEU A 9 15.97 -13.07 20.70
N PHE A 10 16.45 -11.99 21.33
CA PHE A 10 17.05 -10.86 20.61
C PHE A 10 18.31 -11.24 19.83
N THR A 11 19.06 -12.24 20.30
CA THR A 11 20.29 -12.70 19.63
C THR A 11 20.09 -13.95 18.78
N ASP A 12 18.90 -14.56 18.84
CA ASP A 12 18.58 -15.73 18.05
C ASP A 12 18.22 -15.34 16.61
N LEU A 13 19.04 -15.80 15.67
CA LEU A 13 18.84 -15.56 14.25
C LEU A 13 17.54 -16.21 13.74
N ALA A 14 17.20 -17.42 14.21
CA ALA A 14 16.02 -18.14 13.77
C ALA A 14 14.74 -17.41 14.18
N HIS A 15 14.73 -16.81 15.37
CA HIS A 15 13.66 -15.95 15.83
C HIS A 15 13.47 -14.73 14.90
N TRP A 16 14.54 -14.00 14.58
CA TRP A 16 14.47 -12.86 13.65
C TRP A 16 13.99 -13.24 12.24
N GLU A 17 14.49 -14.35 11.69
CA GLU A 17 14.05 -14.84 10.38
C GLU A 17 12.54 -15.11 10.35
N PHE A 18 12.02 -15.73 11.41
CA PHE A 18 10.59 -15.99 11.56
C PHE A 18 9.78 -14.71 11.73
N GLU A 19 10.23 -13.76 12.56
CA GLU A 19 9.55 -12.49 12.75
C GLU A 19 9.48 -11.67 11.45
N LEU A 20 10.59 -11.57 10.72
CA LEU A 20 10.64 -10.89 9.43
C LEU A 20 9.75 -11.57 8.39
N PHE A 21 9.74 -12.91 8.36
CA PHE A 21 8.84 -13.66 7.51
C PHE A 21 7.37 -13.35 7.81
N LEU A 22 6.99 -13.31 9.09
CA LEU A 22 5.62 -12.97 9.48
C LEU A 22 5.26 -11.53 9.11
N ILE A 23 6.16 -10.57 9.34
CA ILE A 23 5.95 -9.17 8.96
C ILE A 23 5.67 -9.08 7.46
N LEU A 24 6.53 -9.68 6.63
CA LEU A 24 6.35 -9.67 5.17
C LEU A 24 5.05 -10.36 4.74
N LEU A 25 4.73 -11.50 5.34
CA LEU A 25 3.51 -12.23 5.05
C LEU A 25 2.27 -11.38 5.37
N PHE A 26 2.25 -10.76 6.56
CA PHE A 26 1.14 -9.90 6.96
C PHE A 26 1.05 -8.64 6.10
N ASP A 27 2.15 -7.98 5.78
CA ASP A 27 2.17 -6.79 4.92
C ASP A 27 1.63 -7.10 3.52
N VAL A 28 2.02 -8.25 2.94
CA VAL A 28 1.48 -8.70 1.65
C VAL A 28 -0.02 -9.00 1.76
N LEU A 29 -0.45 -9.70 2.80
CA LEU A 29 -1.87 -10.03 3.00
C LEU A 29 -2.73 -8.78 3.20
N VAL A 30 -2.28 -7.85 4.04
CA VAL A 30 -2.94 -6.56 4.27
C VAL A 30 -2.94 -5.72 3.00
N GLY A 31 -1.82 -5.67 2.28
CA GLY A 31 -1.71 -4.99 0.99
C GLY A 31 -2.69 -5.53 -0.05
N LEU A 32 -2.82 -6.85 -0.16
CA LEU A 32 -3.79 -7.51 -1.04
C LEU A 32 -5.24 -7.23 -0.63
N LEU A 33 -5.53 -7.21 0.68
CA LEU A 33 -6.84 -6.89 1.21
C LEU A 33 -7.25 -5.44 0.89
N LEU A 34 -6.30 -4.50 0.97
CA LEU A 34 -6.50 -3.08 0.69
C LEU A 34 -6.40 -2.73 -0.80
N TRP A 35 -5.79 -3.61 -1.61
CA TRP A 35 -5.59 -3.41 -3.05
C TRP A 35 -6.82 -2.93 -3.83
N PRO A 36 -8.04 -3.50 -3.66
CA PRO A 36 -9.20 -3.02 -4.40
C PRO A 36 -9.55 -1.56 -4.09
N TRP A 37 -9.30 -1.10 -2.87
CA TRP A 37 -9.59 0.28 -2.45
C TRP A 37 -8.56 1.25 -3.01
N ILE A 38 -7.28 0.88 -2.93
CA ILE A 38 -6.17 1.63 -3.55
C ILE A 38 -6.39 1.75 -5.05
N ARG A 39 -6.75 0.64 -5.72
CA ARG A 39 -7.05 0.63 -7.16
C ARG A 39 -8.23 1.54 -7.50
N LYS A 40 -9.29 1.53 -6.71
CA LYS A 40 -10.45 2.42 -6.91
C LYS A 40 -10.07 3.89 -6.76
N PHE A 41 -9.24 4.21 -5.78
CA PHE A 41 -8.76 5.57 -5.54
C PHE A 41 -7.92 6.09 -6.72
N ILE A 42 -6.97 5.29 -7.21
CA ILE A 42 -6.12 5.65 -8.36
C ILE A 42 -6.97 5.85 -9.64
N LEU A 43 -7.94 4.97 -9.89
CA LEU A 43 -8.82 5.10 -11.06
C LEU A 43 -9.70 6.35 -11.00
N HIS A 44 -10.17 6.74 -9.81
CA HIS A 44 -10.96 7.95 -9.64
C HIS A 44 -10.16 9.19 -10.01
N HIS A 45 -8.91 9.31 -9.55
CA HIS A 45 -8.06 10.46 -9.87
C HIS A 45 -7.79 10.58 -11.36
N LYS A 46 -7.54 9.46 -12.05
CA LYS A 46 -7.34 9.48 -13.50
C LYS A 46 -8.59 9.98 -14.26
N SER A 47 -9.78 9.57 -13.83
CA SER A 47 -11.02 10.04 -14.45
C SER A 47 -11.29 11.52 -14.18
N ASP A 48 -10.89 12.04 -13.02
CA ASP A 48 -11.04 13.45 -12.70
C ASP A 48 -10.10 14.31 -13.54
N ASP A 49 -8.84 13.88 -13.71
CA ASP A 49 -7.84 14.55 -14.55
C ASP A 49 -8.30 14.67 -16.01
N GLU A 50 -8.83 13.59 -16.58
CA GLU A 50 -9.35 13.58 -17.97
C GLU A 50 -10.54 14.53 -18.14
N ARG A 51 -11.44 14.61 -17.16
CA ARG A 51 -12.60 15.51 -17.20
C ARG A 51 -12.22 16.97 -17.04
N ILE A 52 -11.22 17.26 -16.21
CA ILE A 52 -10.67 18.62 -16.05
C ILE A 52 -10.04 19.08 -17.37
N ALA A 53 -9.21 18.24 -18.00
CA ALA A 53 -8.59 18.55 -19.29
C ALA A 53 -9.63 18.79 -20.40
N GLU A 54 -10.72 18.02 -20.44
CA GLU A 54 -11.81 18.26 -21.40
C GLU A 54 -12.53 19.59 -21.14
N LEU A 55 -12.76 19.94 -19.88
CA LEU A 55 -13.39 21.21 -19.50
C LEU A 55 -12.51 22.40 -19.85
N GLU A 56 -11.21 22.34 -19.60
CA GLU A 56 -10.25 23.38 -20.01
C GLU A 56 -10.29 23.62 -21.52
N ARG A 57 -10.30 22.55 -22.30
CA ARG A 57 -10.37 22.63 -23.77
C ARG A 57 -11.67 23.29 -24.27
N LYS A 58 -12.81 23.00 -23.61
CA LYS A 58 -14.11 23.63 -23.93
C LYS A 58 -14.15 25.11 -23.55
N VAL A 59 -13.56 25.48 -22.41
CA VAL A 59 -13.46 26.89 -21.99
C VAL A 59 -12.60 27.67 -22.99
N GLU A 60 -11.47 27.11 -23.42
CA GLU A 60 -10.58 27.73 -24.41
C GLU A 60 -11.30 27.94 -25.75
N GLU A 61 -12.05 26.94 -26.22
CA GLU A 61 -12.85 27.00 -27.45
C GLU A 61 -13.95 28.06 -27.40
N ILE A 62 -14.62 28.23 -26.24
CA ILE A 62 -15.65 29.27 -26.05
C ILE A 62 -15.05 30.68 -25.91
N SER A 63 -13.83 30.79 -25.38
CA SER A 63 -13.17 32.09 -25.15
C SER A 63 -12.55 32.72 -26.41
N ARG A 64 -12.48 31.95 -27.51
CA ARG A 64 -11.86 32.32 -28.77
C ARG A 64 -12.89 32.83 -29.78
#